data_AF-A0A822FBM4-F1
#
_entry.id   AF-A0A822FBM4-F1
#
_cell.length_a   1.000
_cell.length_b   1.000
_cell.length_c   1.000
_cell.angle_alpha   90.00
_cell.angle_beta   90.00
_cell.angle_gamma   90.00
#
_symmetry.space_group_name_H-M   'P 1'
#
loop_
_entity.id
_entity.type
_entity.pdbx_description
1 polymer ?
#
loop_
_entity_poly.entity_id
_entity_poly.type
_entity_poly.pdbx_seq_one_letter_code
_entity_poly.pdbx_strand_id
1 'polypeptide(L)' 'TTRVNKPFNPLLGETYECDRTEDLGWKSIAEQVSHHPPALSTHVEGQGWTLYQEFTMTSKF' A
#
# COMPACT_ATOMS: atom_id res chain seq x y z
N THR A 1 -10.33 16.44 5.67
CA THR A 1 -9.16 17.27 6.06
C THR A 1 -8.14 17.22 4.94
N THR A 2 -7.58 18.36 4.54
CA THR A 2 -6.64 18.41 3.41
C THR A 2 -5.22 18.05 3.86
N ARG A 3 -4.68 16.91 3.38
CA ARG A 3 -3.25 16.58 3.56
C ARG A 3 -2.42 17.28 2.48
N VAL A 4 -1.60 18.25 2.89
CA VAL A 4 -0.61 18.93 2.02
C VAL A 4 0.83 18.40 2.20
N ASN A 5 1.09 17.62 3.25
CA ASN A 5 2.44 17.13 3.55
C ASN A 5 2.71 15.79 2.84
N LYS A 6 3.88 15.67 2.21
CA LYS A 6 4.42 14.42 1.64
C LYS A 6 4.44 13.32 2.74
N PRO A 7 4.00 12.09 2.44
CA PRO A 7 4.18 10.96 3.36
C PRO A 7 5.67 10.58 3.48
N PHE A 8 5.98 9.74 4.47
CA PHE A 8 7.27 9.05 4.50
C PHE A 8 7.43 8.18 3.24
N ASN A 9 8.67 8.03 2.79
CA ASN A 9 9.03 7.11 1.72
C ASN A 9 9.56 5.83 2.37
N PRO A 10 8.87 4.68 2.26
CA PRO A 10 9.28 3.47 2.95
C PRO A 10 10.68 2.98 2.56
N LEU A 11 11.31 2.22 3.44
CA LEU A 11 12.54 1.47 3.17
C LEU A 11 12.25 0.31 2.20
N LEU A 12 13.26 -0.16 1.48
CA LEU A 12 13.13 -1.34 0.61
C LEU A 12 12.78 -2.58 1.47
N GLY A 13 11.70 -3.28 1.14
CA GLY A 13 11.19 -4.40 1.93
C GLY A 13 10.47 -4.00 3.23
N GLU A 14 10.16 -2.71 3.43
CA GLU A 14 9.27 -2.28 4.51
C GLU A 14 7.83 -2.74 4.20
N THR A 15 7.21 -3.41 5.17
CA THR A 15 5.86 -3.96 5.05
C THR A 15 4.84 -3.19 5.89
N TYR A 16 3.58 -3.26 5.48
CA TYR A 16 2.44 -2.79 6.25
C TYR A 16 1.28 -3.79 6.14
N GLU A 17 0.69 -4.14 7.27
CA GLU A 17 -0.47 -5.03 7.37
C GLU A 17 -1.66 -4.28 7.96
N CYS A 18 -2.86 -4.55 7.45
CA CYS A 18 -4.11 -4.00 7.95
C CYS A 18 -5.19 -5.06 7.90
N ASP A 19 -5.59 -5.59 9.07
CA ASP A 19 -6.74 -6.47 9.20
C ASP A 19 -7.98 -5.63 9.57
N ARG A 20 -9.04 -5.76 8.77
CA ARG A 20 -10.36 -5.16 8.95
C ARG A 20 -11.47 -6.22 8.77
N THR A 21 -11.13 -7.50 8.95
CA THR A 21 -11.99 -8.64 8.61
C THR A 21 -13.27 -8.67 9.44
N GLU A 22 -13.21 -8.31 10.73
CA GLU A 22 -14.35 -8.35 11.65
C GLU A 22 -15.46 -7.33 11.35
N ASP A 23 -15.11 -6.21 10.69
CA ASP A 23 -15.96 -5.01 10.57
C ASP A 23 -16.20 -4.57 9.11
N LEU A 24 -15.22 -4.79 8.23
CA LEU A 24 -15.26 -4.46 6.80
C LEU A 24 -15.10 -5.67 5.88
N GLY A 25 -14.81 -6.86 6.43
CA GLY A 25 -14.73 -8.11 5.67
C GLY A 25 -13.53 -8.23 4.73
N TRP A 26 -12.43 -7.51 4.99
CA TRP A 26 -11.18 -7.60 4.23
C TRP A 26 -9.93 -7.40 5.09
N LYS A 27 -8.79 -7.87 4.58
CA LYS A 27 -7.43 -7.66 5.12
C LYS A 27 -6.44 -7.39 3.99
N SER A 28 -5.39 -6.62 4.26
CA SER A 28 -4.35 -6.28 3.27
C SER A 28 -2.94 -6.43 3.80
N ILE A 29 -2.02 -6.84 2.93
CA ILE A 29 -0.57 -6.68 3.11
C ILE A 29 0.00 -5.82 1.97
N ALA A 30 0.91 -4.92 2.29
CA ALA A 30 1.67 -4.11 1.35
C ALA A 30 3.17 -4.20 1.63
N GLU A 31 3.99 -4.10 0.58
CA GLU A 31 5.46 -4.09 0.67
C GLU A 31 6.06 -3.08 -0.31
N GLN A 32 7.04 -2.31 0.13
CA GLN A 32 7.86 -1.45 -0.73
C GLN A 32 8.88 -2.29 -1.53
N VAL A 33 8.43 -2.92 -2.60
CA VAL A 33 9.19 -3.84 -3.45
C VAL A 33 10.32 -3.20 -4.28
N SER A 34 10.32 -1.88 -4.46
CA SER A 34 11.44 -1.14 -5.07
C SER A 34 11.63 0.23 -4.47
N HIS A 35 12.88 0.69 -4.40
CA HIS A 35 13.25 2.03 -3.90
C HIS A 35 13.71 2.97 -5.03
N HIS A 36 14.21 2.43 -6.16
CA HIS A 36 14.77 3.19 -7.29
C HIS A 36 14.32 2.60 -8.64
N PRO A 37 13.19 3.03 -9.23
CA PRO A 37 12.23 4.01 -8.69
C PRO A 37 11.39 3.44 -7.53
N PRO A 38 10.77 4.28 -6.68
CA PRO A 38 9.87 3.81 -5.64
C PRO A 38 8.64 3.08 -6.23
N ALA A 39 8.50 1.80 -5.87
CA ALA A 39 7.32 0.98 -6.17
C ALA A 39 6.89 0.21 -4.92
N LEU A 40 5.58 0.10 -4.74
CA LEU A 40 4.94 -0.62 -3.65
C LEU A 40 3.91 -1.59 -4.23
N SER A 41 3.92 -2.84 -3.77
CA SER A 41 2.92 -3.85 -4.09
C SER A 41 1.91 -3.96 -2.95
N THR A 42 0.68 -4.35 -3.25
CA THR A 42 -0.38 -4.56 -2.26
C THR A 42 -1.28 -5.70 -2.69
N HIS A 43 -1.54 -6.63 -1.77
CA HIS A 43 -2.50 -7.73 -1.91
C HIS A 43 -3.60 -7.54 -0.86
N VAL A 44 -4.86 -7.58 -1.30
CA VAL A 44 -6.04 -7.43 -0.44
C VAL A 44 -6.96 -8.61 -0.67
N GLU A 45 -7.35 -9.28 0.42
CA GLU A 45 -8.31 -10.39 0.41
C GLU A 45 -9.59 -9.92 1.08
N GLY A 46 -10.73 -10.09 0.40
CA GLY A 46 -12.05 -9.82 0.96
C GLY A 46 -13.05 -10.95 0.66
N GLN A 47 -14.26 -10.82 1.19
CA GLN A 47 -15.30 -11.86 1.04
C GLN A 47 -15.70 -12.06 -0.44
N GLY A 48 -15.13 -13.09 -1.07
CA GLY A 48 -15.38 -13.46 -2.46
C GLY A 48 -14.64 -12.62 -3.50
N TRP A 49 -13.65 -11.81 -3.10
CA TRP A 49 -12.86 -10.98 -4.02
C TRP A 49 -11.41 -10.80 -3.57
N THR A 50 -10.55 -10.46 -4.53
CA THR A 50 -9.12 -10.18 -4.32
C THR A 50 -8.73 -8.95 -5.12
N LEU A 51 -7.89 -8.08 -4.55
CA LEU A 51 -7.28 -6.95 -5.26
C LEU A 51 -5.76 -7.07 -5.19
N TYR A 52 -5.13 -7.05 -6.37
CA TYR A 52 -3.70 -6.81 -6.53
C TYR A 52 -3.53 -5.37 -7.02
N GLN A 53 -2.68 -4.59 -6.35
CA GLN A 53 -2.40 -3.20 -6.71
C GLN A 53 -0.89 -2.95 -6.68
N GLU A 54 -0.35 -2.47 -7.79
CA GLU A 54 0.99 -1.87 -7.85
C GLU A 54 0.85 -0.34 -7.81
N PHE A 55 1.66 0.31 -6.97
CA PHE A 55 1.71 1.77 -6.86
C PHE A 55 3.13 2.27 -7.11
N THR A 56 3.28 3.16 -8.09
CA THR A 56 4.53 3.89 -8.37
C THR A 56 4.25 5.38 -8.33
N MET A 57 5.16 6.17 -7.75
CA MET A 57 4.95 7.61 -7.56
C MET A 57 6.13 8.42 -8.08
N THR A 58 5.95 9.03 -9.26
CA THR A 58 6.86 10.05 -9.79
C THR A 58 6.31 11.44 -9.47
N SER A 59 6.93 12.14 -8.52
CA SER A 59 6.63 13.56 -8.27
C SER A 59 7.43 14.43 -9.25
N LYS A 60 6.77 15.45 -9.79
CA LYS A 60 7.39 16.59 -10.50
C LYS A 60 6.94 17.87 -9.80
N PHE A 61 7.79 18.88 -9.84
CA PHE A 61 7.50 20.26 -9.44
C PHE A 61 7.07 21.07 -10.66
#